data_AF-A0A915AVH7-F1
#
_entry.id   AF-A0A915AVH7-F1
#
_cell.length_a   1.000
_cell.length_b   1.000
_cell.length_c   1.000
_cell.angle_alpha   90.00
_cell.angle_beta   90.00
_cell.angle_gamma   90.00
#
_symmetry.space_group_name_H-M   'P 1'
#
loop_
_entity.id
_entity.type
_entity.pdbx_description
1 polymer ?
#
loop_
_entity_poly.entity_id
_entity_poly.type
_entity_poly.pdbx_seq_one_letter_code
_entity_poly.pdbx_strand_id
1 'polypeptide(L)'
;MIKRKRRIEQNISGETKSSRRKVDYFSRHFSYELDGAVAERLMQSTNNASFLSQVVFKGMGPMRYEKRLEEHAINLDEEPHLENFDIPSKLLENLELANGGPLSETQLSIYNIIGRYIDMSVVTKSHEHEVLYCMHVLNHIIRTRNLVISNSHNLQELRQKGTLTEDDIERTRDQGFSRPKVLILCAMKKDAFRIVEHFRVLIFGDSSKPFISNSQRFRSEFGDTGYRINAKRDVDEEFRELMSGNVDDCFRLGIGIAKKSLKLFTPFDESDIILASPLGLRIIIGDESEITHETDFLASIEILILDKADIFLMQNWEHVLHIIDTLHSRPEKLNVDISRVRQWALNQHTSLYRQTIIFSTIQLAECEAIFALKCRNFAGFISHCPPSAGFLDCIEVPLCQELHRLPVDLAEAQSDERFAYFKEKILGKCEKGTAIFIPSYFDFVRIRNLFKVDNESFVQLNEYAKQG
;
A
#
# COMPACT_ATOMS: atom_id res chain seq x y z
N MET A 1 -79.18 -22.49 19.25
CA MET A 1 -79.76 -21.18 19.63
C MET A 1 -78.66 -20.34 20.28
N ILE A 2 -78.17 -19.37 19.51
CA ILE A 2 -77.36 -18.17 19.82
C ILE A 2 -76.60 -18.11 21.17
N LYS A 3 -75.27 -17.91 21.10
CA LYS A 3 -74.53 -16.97 21.97
C LYS A 3 -73.33 -16.38 21.22
N ARG A 4 -73.30 -15.04 21.12
CA ARG A 4 -72.21 -14.20 20.56
C ARG A 4 -70.94 -14.29 21.43
N LYS A 5 -69.75 -14.28 20.80
CA LYS A 5 -68.51 -13.72 21.38
C LYS A 5 -67.66 -13.06 20.28
N ARG A 6 -66.98 -12.00 20.71
CA ARG A 6 -66.32 -10.91 19.95
C ARG A 6 -65.21 -11.38 18.99
N ARG A 7 -65.11 -10.73 17.83
CA ARG A 7 -63.94 -10.76 16.93
C ARG A 7 -62.79 -9.99 17.57
N ILE A 8 -61.62 -10.61 17.63
CA ILE A 8 -60.31 -9.96 17.79
C ILE A 8 -59.62 -10.14 16.44
N GLU A 9 -59.26 -9.03 15.82
CA GLU A 9 -58.45 -8.97 14.61
C GLU A 9 -57.01 -9.40 14.94
N GLN A 10 -56.51 -10.42 14.25
CA GLN A 10 -55.09 -10.73 14.20
C GLN A 10 -54.60 -10.42 12.78
N ASN A 11 -53.83 -9.32 12.68
CA ASN A 11 -53.07 -8.94 11.51
C ASN A 11 -52.03 -10.03 11.21
N ILE A 12 -52.17 -10.66 10.04
CA ILE A 12 -51.15 -11.50 9.44
C ILE A 12 -50.14 -10.56 8.78
N SER A 13 -49.03 -10.29 9.43
CA SER A 13 -47.82 -9.75 8.78
C SER A 13 -46.75 -10.82 8.85
N GLY A 14 -46.65 -11.63 7.79
CA GLY A 14 -45.54 -12.53 7.58
C GLY A 14 -44.33 -11.74 7.12
N GLU A 15 -43.44 -11.40 8.03
CA GLU A 15 -42.09 -10.96 7.69
C GLU A 15 -41.30 -12.16 7.18
N THR A 16 -41.17 -12.29 5.86
CA THR A 16 -40.14 -13.09 5.22
C THR A 16 -38.78 -12.46 5.50
N LYS A 17 -38.11 -12.90 6.58
CA LYS A 17 -36.68 -12.70 6.76
C LYS A 17 -35.93 -13.47 5.67
N SER A 18 -35.65 -12.81 4.56
CA SER A 18 -34.66 -13.24 3.57
C SER A 18 -33.29 -13.28 4.24
N SER A 19 -32.80 -14.46 4.61
CA SER A 19 -31.41 -14.67 5.00
C SER A 19 -30.51 -14.40 3.78
N ARG A 20 -30.06 -13.15 3.61
CA ARG A 20 -29.01 -12.82 2.64
C ARG A 20 -27.80 -13.70 2.96
N ARG A 21 -27.43 -14.59 2.03
CA ARG A 21 -26.19 -15.38 2.14
C ARG A 21 -25.03 -14.41 2.32
N LYS A 22 -24.34 -14.51 3.45
CA LYS A 22 -23.13 -13.75 3.73
C LYS A 22 -22.08 -14.10 2.66
N VAL A 23 -21.62 -13.11 1.90
CA VAL A 23 -20.63 -13.32 0.84
C VAL A 23 -19.23 -13.33 1.48
N ASP A 24 -18.51 -14.43 1.33
CA ASP A 24 -17.12 -14.51 1.76
C ASP A 24 -16.19 -13.92 0.69
N TYR A 25 -15.83 -12.65 0.84
CA TYR A 25 -15.00 -11.93 -0.13
C TYR A 25 -13.58 -12.48 -0.30
N PHE A 26 -12.97 -13.02 0.76
CA PHE A 26 -11.63 -13.62 0.66
C PHE A 26 -11.65 -14.88 -0.19
N SER A 27 -12.59 -15.79 0.07
CA SER A 27 -12.69 -17.03 -0.72
C SER A 27 -13.14 -16.74 -2.14
N ARG A 28 -14.07 -15.78 -2.32
CA ARG A 28 -14.49 -15.32 -3.64
C ARG A 28 -13.32 -14.74 -4.44
N HIS A 29 -12.35 -14.10 -3.80
CA HIS A 29 -11.20 -13.50 -4.49
C HIS A 29 -10.08 -14.52 -4.75
N PHE A 30 -9.57 -15.18 -3.70
CA PHE A 30 -8.36 -16.00 -3.82
C PHE A 30 -8.61 -17.44 -4.27
N SER A 31 -9.81 -17.97 -4.08
CA SER A 31 -10.18 -19.32 -4.55
C SER A 31 -10.85 -19.30 -5.93
N TYR A 32 -11.03 -18.12 -6.54
CA TYR A 32 -11.53 -18.02 -7.90
C TYR A 32 -10.43 -18.36 -8.89
N GLU A 33 -10.72 -19.26 -9.83
CA GLU A 33 -9.81 -19.61 -10.92
C GLU A 33 -10.26 -18.89 -12.19
N LEU A 34 -9.47 -17.91 -12.62
CA LEU A 34 -9.69 -17.24 -13.89
C LEU A 34 -9.51 -18.22 -15.05
N ASP A 35 -10.44 -18.17 -16.00
CA ASP A 35 -10.26 -18.85 -17.29
C ASP A 35 -8.94 -18.41 -17.94
N GLY A 36 -8.20 -19.36 -18.51
CA GLY A 36 -6.87 -19.12 -19.06
C GLY A 36 -6.85 -18.02 -20.12
N ALA A 37 -7.84 -17.98 -21.02
CA ALA A 37 -7.92 -16.97 -22.06
C ALA A 37 -8.27 -15.58 -21.51
N VAL A 38 -9.06 -15.53 -20.43
CA VAL A 38 -9.37 -14.27 -19.72
C VAL A 38 -8.13 -13.76 -18.98
N ALA A 39 -7.40 -14.64 -18.28
CA ALA A 39 -6.19 -14.29 -17.57
C ALA A 39 -5.10 -13.75 -18.51
N GLU A 40 -4.85 -14.43 -19.64
CA GLU A 40 -3.90 -13.97 -20.65
C GLU A 40 -4.29 -12.61 -21.23
N ARG A 41 -5.59 -12.39 -21.50
CA ARG A 41 -6.10 -11.10 -21.98
C ARG A 41 -5.86 -9.98 -20.97
N LEU A 42 -6.10 -10.24 -19.68
CA LEU A 42 -5.86 -9.26 -18.61
C LEU A 42 -4.37 -8.98 -18.41
N MET A 43 -3.50 -9.96 -18.67
CA MET A 43 -2.05 -9.80 -18.59
C MET A 43 -1.45 -9.02 -19.76
N GLN A 44 -1.96 -9.21 -20.98
CA GLN A 44 -1.46 -8.54 -22.19
C GLN A 44 -2.01 -7.13 -22.37
N SER A 45 -3.21 -6.88 -21.88
CA SER A 45 -3.88 -5.60 -22.04
C SER A 45 -3.31 -4.52 -21.12
N THR A 46 -2.58 -3.56 -21.68
CA THR A 46 -2.31 -2.27 -21.03
C THR A 46 -3.48 -1.29 -21.15
N ASN A 47 -4.47 -1.53 -22.02
CA ASN A 47 -5.58 -0.61 -22.32
C ASN A 47 -6.84 -1.35 -22.82
N ASN A 48 -7.48 -2.16 -21.98
CA ASN A 48 -8.79 -2.72 -22.32
C ASN A 48 -9.87 -1.70 -21.98
N ALA A 49 -10.98 -1.77 -22.74
CA ALA A 49 -12.22 -1.06 -22.48
C ALA A 49 -12.73 -1.38 -21.08
N SER A 50 -12.20 -0.69 -20.09
CA SER A 50 -12.72 -0.76 -18.75
C SER A 50 -14.05 -0.04 -18.71
N PHE A 51 -15.02 -0.65 -18.05
CA PHE A 51 -16.29 0.00 -17.83
C PHE A 51 -16.07 1.03 -16.73
N LEU A 52 -15.77 2.25 -17.17
CA LEU A 52 -15.66 3.41 -16.30
C LEU A 52 -17.06 3.77 -15.82
N SER A 53 -17.23 3.72 -14.51
CA SER A 53 -18.43 4.20 -13.83
C SER A 53 -18.02 5.20 -12.77
N GLN A 54 -18.83 6.24 -12.58
CA GLN A 54 -18.68 7.15 -11.47
C GLN A 54 -19.58 6.65 -10.34
N VAL A 55 -19.00 6.48 -9.16
CA VAL A 55 -19.70 6.03 -7.95
C VAL A 55 -19.54 7.10 -6.89
N VAL A 56 -20.58 7.36 -6.10
CA VAL A 56 -20.54 8.35 -5.03
C VAL A 56 -20.49 7.61 -3.70
N PHE A 57 -19.43 7.83 -2.93
CA PHE A 57 -19.25 7.23 -1.62
C PHE A 57 -19.58 8.23 -0.51
N LYS A 58 -20.26 7.75 0.54
CA LYS A 58 -20.55 8.55 1.74
C LYS A 58 -19.23 9.02 2.37
N GLY A 59 -19.09 10.33 2.57
CA GLY A 59 -17.89 10.94 3.16
C GLY A 59 -16.69 11.15 2.21
N MET A 60 -16.67 10.55 1.02
CA MET A 60 -15.57 10.71 0.04
C MET A 60 -16.00 11.43 -1.24
N GLY A 61 -17.30 11.49 -1.55
CA GLY A 61 -17.80 12.12 -2.77
C GLY A 61 -17.59 11.23 -4.01
N PRO A 62 -17.41 11.83 -5.21
CA PRO A 62 -17.32 11.07 -6.45
C PRO A 62 -15.96 10.35 -6.58
N MET A 63 -16.03 9.06 -6.91
CA MET A 63 -14.88 8.22 -7.21
C MET A 63 -15.05 7.58 -8.59
N ARG A 64 -13.92 7.39 -9.28
CA ARG A 64 -13.87 6.65 -10.56
C ARG A 64 -13.72 5.17 -10.24
N TYR A 65 -14.66 4.35 -10.70
CA TYR A 65 -14.60 2.89 -10.60
C TYR A 65 -14.37 2.30 -11.98
N GLU A 66 -13.23 1.62 -12.11
CA GLU A 66 -12.79 0.91 -13.28
C GLU A 66 -13.03 -0.60 -13.09
N LYS A 67 -14.06 -1.13 -13.76
CA LYS A 67 -14.40 -2.56 -13.73
C LYS A 67 -13.65 -3.30 -14.83
N ARG A 68 -13.06 -4.45 -14.48
CA ARG A 68 -12.36 -5.33 -15.45
C ARG A 68 -13.18 -6.56 -15.85
N LEU A 69 -13.87 -7.17 -14.90
CA LEU A 69 -14.78 -8.29 -15.13
C LEU A 69 -16.17 -7.94 -14.60
N GLU A 70 -17.19 -7.97 -15.46
CA GLU A 70 -18.57 -7.63 -15.07
C GLU A 70 -19.12 -8.57 -14.00
N GLU A 71 -18.83 -9.87 -14.09
CA GLU A 71 -19.27 -10.87 -13.12
C GLU A 71 -18.67 -10.67 -11.70
N HIS A 72 -17.52 -9.98 -11.64
CA HIS A 72 -16.83 -9.60 -10.41
C HIS A 72 -17.06 -8.13 -10.04
N ALA A 73 -17.78 -7.37 -10.87
CA ALA A 73 -18.11 -5.99 -10.57
C ALA A 73 -18.97 -5.97 -9.30
N ILE A 74 -18.48 -5.27 -8.28
CA ILE A 74 -19.15 -5.26 -7.00
C ILE A 74 -20.12 -4.08 -6.95
N ASN A 75 -21.33 -4.35 -6.45
CA ASN A 75 -22.27 -3.28 -6.15
C ASN A 75 -21.78 -2.53 -4.90
N LEU A 76 -21.31 -1.30 -5.12
CA LEU A 76 -20.77 -0.42 -4.08
C LEU A 76 -21.87 0.44 -3.43
N ASP A 77 -23.12 0.35 -3.91
CA ASP A 77 -24.30 1.01 -3.31
C ASP A 77 -24.81 0.29 -2.05
N GLU A 78 -24.31 -0.93 -1.77
CA GLU A 78 -24.63 -1.64 -0.54
C GLU A 78 -24.00 -0.96 0.68
N GLU A 79 -24.78 -0.84 1.77
CA GLU A 79 -24.28 -0.21 2.99
C GLU A 79 -23.08 -0.96 3.58
N PRO A 80 -22.04 -0.22 4.01
CA PRO A 80 -20.80 -0.80 4.49
C PRO A 80 -21.00 -1.36 5.91
N HIS A 81 -21.29 -2.66 6.01
CA HIS A 81 -21.33 -3.37 7.30
C HIS A 81 -20.06 -4.19 7.50
N LEU A 82 -19.28 -3.86 8.55
CA LEU A 82 -18.07 -4.61 8.93
C LEU A 82 -18.35 -6.10 9.19
N GLU A 83 -19.56 -6.42 9.64
CA GLU A 83 -20.00 -7.78 9.91
C GLU A 83 -19.90 -8.67 8.66
N ASN A 84 -19.96 -8.10 7.45
CA ASN A 84 -19.91 -8.83 6.19
C ASN A 84 -18.51 -9.35 5.82
N PHE A 85 -17.45 -8.93 6.52
CA PHE A 85 -16.05 -9.21 6.12
C PHE A 85 -15.37 -10.34 6.91
N ASP A 86 -16.14 -11.08 7.72
CA ASP A 86 -15.66 -12.20 8.56
C ASP A 86 -14.44 -11.84 9.42
N ILE A 87 -14.40 -10.59 9.90
CA ILE A 87 -13.33 -10.08 10.75
C ILE A 87 -13.40 -10.80 12.11
N PRO A 88 -12.28 -11.34 12.63
CA PRO A 88 -12.24 -11.93 13.95
C PRO A 88 -12.80 -10.97 15.01
N SER A 89 -13.68 -11.46 15.88
CA SER A 89 -14.37 -10.65 16.90
C SER A 89 -13.40 -9.84 17.77
N LYS A 90 -12.21 -10.41 18.06
CA LYS A 90 -11.18 -9.73 18.84
C LYS A 90 -10.61 -8.49 18.15
N LEU A 91 -10.46 -8.52 16.82
CA LEU A 91 -10.00 -7.35 16.07
C LEU A 91 -11.09 -6.27 16.08
N LEU A 92 -12.37 -6.66 15.93
CA LEU A 92 -13.51 -5.74 16.00
C LEU A 92 -13.64 -5.07 17.37
N GLU A 93 -13.51 -5.84 18.45
CA GLU A 93 -13.52 -5.31 19.84
C GLU A 93 -12.41 -4.27 20.06
N ASN A 94 -11.22 -4.54 19.54
CA ASN A 94 -10.07 -3.66 19.72
C ASN A 94 -10.00 -2.52 18.69
N LEU A 95 -10.89 -2.51 17.69
CA LEU A 95 -10.89 -1.53 16.61
C LEU A 95 -11.21 -0.14 17.13
N GLU A 96 -12.22 -0.03 18.01
CA GLU A 96 -12.62 1.25 18.59
C GLU A 96 -11.49 1.86 19.43
N LEU A 97 -10.75 1.02 20.16
CA LEU A 97 -9.55 1.43 20.91
C LEU A 97 -8.42 1.88 19.99
N ALA A 98 -8.14 1.14 18.91
CA ALA A 98 -7.09 1.48 17.96
C ALA A 98 -7.42 2.76 17.17
N ASN A 99 -8.70 2.97 16.86
CA ASN A 99 -9.18 4.14 16.13
C ASN A 99 -9.33 5.39 17.01
N GLY A 100 -9.38 5.23 18.34
CA GLY A 100 -9.66 6.32 19.27
C GLY A 100 -11.14 6.74 19.29
N GLY A 101 -12.04 5.84 18.91
CA GLY A 101 -13.48 6.09 18.79
C GLY A 101 -14.14 5.27 17.69
N PRO A 102 -15.46 5.43 17.48
CA PRO A 102 -16.18 4.73 16.41
C PRO A 102 -15.66 5.14 15.03
N LEU A 103 -15.76 4.23 14.05
CA LEU A 103 -15.36 4.53 12.68
C LEU A 103 -16.25 5.62 12.07
N SER A 104 -15.63 6.55 11.34
CA SER A 104 -16.35 7.53 10.53
C SER A 104 -16.98 6.88 9.28
N GLU A 105 -17.96 7.56 8.67
CA GLU A 105 -18.58 7.08 7.43
C GLU A 105 -17.57 6.93 6.28
N THR A 106 -16.59 7.84 6.23
CA THR A 106 -15.46 7.80 5.29
C THR A 106 -14.63 6.53 5.52
N GLN A 107 -14.31 6.22 6.77
CA GLN A 107 -13.54 5.02 7.12
C GLN A 107 -14.29 3.73 6.77
N LEU A 108 -15.60 3.68 7.01
CA LEU A 108 -16.44 2.54 6.61
C LEU A 108 -16.48 2.36 5.10
N SER A 109 -16.57 3.46 4.34
CA SER A 109 -16.53 3.44 2.87
C SER A 109 -15.19 2.93 2.34
N ILE A 110 -14.08 3.40 2.92
CA ILE A 110 -12.74 2.89 2.61
C ILE A 110 -12.66 1.39 2.90
N TYR A 111 -13.13 0.95 4.08
CA TYR A 111 -13.08 -0.46 4.44
C TYR A 111 -13.94 -1.33 3.52
N ASN A 112 -15.10 -0.82 3.07
CA ASN A 112 -15.96 -1.52 2.12
C ASN A 112 -15.24 -1.81 0.80
N ILE A 113 -14.33 -0.94 0.37
CA ILE A 113 -13.52 -1.16 -0.83
C ILE A 113 -12.41 -2.17 -0.53
N ILE A 114 -11.59 -1.92 0.49
CA ILE A 114 -10.40 -2.73 0.73
C ILE A 114 -10.74 -4.16 1.17
N GLY A 115 -11.79 -4.34 1.97
CA GLY A 115 -12.26 -5.65 2.44
C GLY A 115 -12.81 -6.54 1.32
N ARG A 116 -13.10 -5.96 0.15
CA ARG A 116 -13.52 -6.66 -1.07
C ARG A 116 -12.38 -6.95 -2.03
N TYR A 117 -11.13 -6.67 -1.63
CA TYR A 117 -9.92 -6.88 -2.43
C TYR A 117 -9.88 -6.11 -3.75
N ILE A 118 -10.57 -4.96 -3.84
CA ILE A 118 -10.49 -4.05 -4.98
C ILE A 118 -9.25 -3.15 -4.82
N ASP A 119 -8.56 -2.85 -5.93
CA ASP A 119 -7.47 -1.89 -5.95
C ASP A 119 -7.97 -0.49 -5.63
N MET A 120 -7.20 0.30 -4.89
CA MET A 120 -7.69 1.57 -4.37
C MET A 120 -6.60 2.65 -4.35
N SER A 121 -6.93 3.85 -4.83
CA SER A 121 -6.14 5.07 -4.66
C SER A 121 -6.98 6.13 -3.93
N VAL A 122 -6.54 6.58 -2.77
CA VAL A 122 -7.26 7.58 -1.97
C VAL A 122 -6.37 8.77 -1.65
N VAL A 123 -6.89 9.95 -1.98
CA VAL A 123 -6.37 11.22 -1.50
C VAL A 123 -6.97 11.52 -0.11
N THR A 124 -6.14 11.57 0.93
CA THR A 124 -6.54 11.87 2.31
C THR A 124 -5.41 12.56 3.07
N LYS A 125 -5.76 13.58 3.87
CA LYS A 125 -4.84 14.22 4.82
C LYS A 125 -4.88 13.58 6.21
N SER A 126 -5.96 12.86 6.54
CA SER A 126 -6.08 12.19 7.83
C SER A 126 -5.23 10.92 7.85
N HIS A 127 -4.75 10.54 9.04
CA HIS A 127 -4.08 9.27 9.28
C HIS A 127 -5.03 8.13 9.69
N GLU A 128 -6.33 8.40 9.69
CA GLU A 128 -7.38 7.45 10.06
C GLU A 128 -7.40 6.16 9.22
N HIS A 129 -6.80 6.17 8.04
CA HIS A 129 -6.69 5.00 7.17
C HIS A 129 -5.69 3.95 7.68
N GLU A 130 -4.73 4.35 8.52
CA GLU A 130 -3.69 3.45 9.04
C GLU A 130 -4.29 2.25 9.79
N VAL A 131 -5.25 2.52 10.68
CA VAL A 131 -5.94 1.48 11.47
C VAL A 131 -6.72 0.54 10.56
N LEU A 132 -7.35 1.07 9.50
CA LEU A 132 -8.20 0.30 8.59
C LEU A 132 -7.40 -0.73 7.79
N TYR A 133 -6.32 -0.29 7.13
CA TYR A 133 -5.50 -1.25 6.40
C TYR A 133 -4.76 -2.20 7.34
N CYS A 134 -4.39 -1.76 8.56
CA CYS A 134 -3.81 -2.66 9.55
C CYS A 134 -4.80 -3.78 9.92
N MET A 135 -6.07 -3.45 10.18
CA MET A 135 -7.11 -4.44 10.43
C MET A 135 -7.32 -5.37 9.24
N HIS A 136 -7.37 -4.82 8.02
CA HIS A 136 -7.51 -5.61 6.79
C HIS A 136 -6.36 -6.62 6.61
N VAL A 137 -5.11 -6.16 6.80
CA VAL A 137 -3.91 -6.98 6.75
C VAL A 137 -3.94 -8.10 7.80
N LEU A 138 -4.29 -7.78 9.05
CA LEU A 138 -4.40 -8.80 10.09
C LEU A 138 -5.48 -9.82 9.78
N ASN A 139 -6.65 -9.37 9.31
CA ASN A 139 -7.74 -10.26 8.91
C ASN A 139 -7.27 -11.22 7.80
N HIS A 140 -6.72 -10.66 6.72
CA HIS A 140 -6.19 -11.42 5.59
C HIS A 140 -5.18 -12.49 6.02
N ILE A 141 -4.19 -12.14 6.85
CA ILE A 141 -3.16 -13.09 7.30
C ILE A 141 -3.76 -14.18 8.20
N ILE A 142 -4.64 -13.81 9.14
CA ILE A 142 -5.29 -14.80 10.01
C ILE A 142 -6.09 -15.80 9.16
N ARG A 143 -6.80 -15.32 8.13
CA ARG A 143 -7.57 -16.15 7.22
C ARG A 143 -6.70 -17.07 6.39
N THR A 144 -5.65 -16.55 5.75
CA THR A 144 -4.69 -17.35 4.97
C THR A 144 -4.05 -18.43 5.84
N ARG A 145 -3.61 -18.09 7.06
CA ARG A 145 -3.02 -19.07 7.99
C ARG A 145 -4.01 -20.12 8.44
N ASN A 146 -5.25 -19.74 8.77
CA ASN A 146 -6.29 -20.69 9.18
C ASN A 146 -6.63 -21.67 8.05
N LEU A 147 -6.68 -21.19 6.80
CA LEU A 147 -6.85 -22.04 5.62
C LEU A 147 -5.72 -23.07 5.51
N VAL A 148 -4.46 -22.62 5.57
CA VAL A 148 -3.28 -23.50 5.49
C VAL A 148 -3.27 -24.54 6.60
N ILE A 149 -3.60 -24.14 7.83
CA ILE A 149 -3.68 -25.05 8.98
C ILE A 149 -4.79 -26.09 8.79
N SER A 150 -5.99 -25.65 8.40
CA SER A 150 -7.14 -26.52 8.17
C SER A 150 -6.86 -27.56 7.07
N ASN A 151 -6.30 -27.12 5.95
CA ASN A 151 -5.94 -28.00 4.84
C ASN A 151 -4.81 -28.97 5.21
N SER A 152 -3.79 -28.51 5.95
CA SER A 152 -2.72 -29.39 6.43
C SER A 152 -3.25 -30.49 7.34
N HIS A 153 -4.18 -30.15 8.25
CA HIS A 153 -4.84 -31.12 9.12
C HIS A 153 -5.69 -32.12 8.32
N ASN A 154 -6.50 -31.63 7.37
CA ASN A 154 -7.32 -32.48 6.51
C ASN A 154 -6.47 -33.47 5.69
N LEU A 155 -5.40 -32.99 5.05
CA LEU A 155 -4.46 -33.85 4.31
C LEU A 155 -3.80 -34.88 5.22
N GLN A 156 -3.44 -34.52 6.46
CA GLN A 156 -2.86 -35.45 7.42
C GLN A 156 -3.86 -36.55 7.81
N GLU A 157 -5.12 -36.20 8.05
CA GLU A 157 -6.17 -37.20 8.34
C GLU A 157 -6.42 -38.15 7.17
N LEU A 158 -6.51 -37.64 5.94
CA LEU A 158 -6.71 -38.47 4.74
C LEU A 158 -5.52 -39.40 4.50
N ARG A 159 -4.28 -38.93 4.75
CA ARG A 159 -3.07 -39.76 4.72
C ARG A 159 -3.13 -40.90 5.74
N GLN A 160 -3.57 -40.62 6.97
CA GLN A 160 -3.69 -41.63 8.02
C GLN A 160 -4.78 -42.66 7.71
N LYS A 161 -5.87 -42.25 7.05
CA LYS A 161 -6.96 -43.14 6.61
C LYS A 161 -6.61 -43.93 5.34
N GLY A 162 -5.52 -43.58 4.64
CA GLY A 162 -5.13 -44.19 3.36
C GLY A 162 -6.07 -43.85 2.20
N THR A 163 -6.90 -42.81 2.34
CA THR A 163 -7.91 -42.39 1.34
C THR A 163 -7.52 -41.11 0.62
N LEU A 164 -6.27 -40.67 0.71
CA LEU A 164 -5.79 -39.46 0.04
C LEU A 164 -5.81 -39.65 -1.48
N THR A 165 -6.52 -38.78 -2.18
CA THR A 165 -6.53 -38.73 -3.65
C THR A 165 -5.73 -37.53 -4.17
N GLU A 166 -5.37 -37.54 -5.46
CA GLU A 166 -4.74 -36.39 -6.12
C GLU A 166 -5.68 -35.17 -6.13
N ASP A 167 -6.98 -35.38 -6.31
CA ASP A 167 -8.02 -34.33 -6.24
C ASP A 167 -8.02 -33.62 -4.87
N ASP A 168 -7.74 -34.33 -3.78
CA ASP A 168 -7.66 -33.72 -2.43
C ASP A 168 -6.44 -32.80 -2.31
N ILE A 169 -5.33 -33.15 -2.95
CA ILE A 169 -4.12 -32.32 -3.01
C ILE A 169 -4.40 -31.08 -3.86
N GLU A 170 -5.04 -31.25 -5.01
CA GLU A 170 -5.40 -30.14 -5.91
C GLU A 170 -6.35 -29.13 -5.24
N ARG A 171 -7.37 -29.60 -4.52
CA ARG A 171 -8.30 -28.74 -3.76
C ARG A 171 -7.66 -28.03 -2.57
N THR A 172 -6.46 -28.44 -2.17
CA THR A 172 -5.72 -27.85 -1.03
C THR A 172 -4.51 -27.03 -1.46
N ARG A 173 -4.49 -26.56 -2.72
CA ARG A 173 -3.57 -25.54 -3.21
C ARG A 173 -3.87 -24.17 -2.58
N ASP A 174 -3.25 -23.91 -1.45
CA ASP A 174 -3.50 -22.72 -0.61
C ASP A 174 -2.26 -21.87 -0.33
N GLN A 175 -1.09 -22.29 -0.80
CA GLN A 175 0.18 -21.62 -0.59
C GLN A 175 0.61 -20.77 -1.79
N GLY A 176 1.54 -19.84 -1.54
CA GLY A 176 2.32 -19.20 -2.59
C GLY A 176 3.75 -19.77 -2.61
N PHE A 177 4.57 -19.25 -3.52
CA PHE A 177 6.01 -19.53 -3.57
C PHE A 177 6.81 -19.03 -2.37
N SER A 178 6.35 -17.95 -1.73
CA SER A 178 6.96 -17.37 -0.54
C SER A 178 5.93 -17.19 0.57
N ARG A 179 6.42 -17.11 1.81
CA ARG A 179 5.57 -16.94 2.99
C ARG A 179 4.99 -15.52 3.13
N PRO A 180 5.75 -14.44 2.86
CA PRO A 180 5.20 -13.09 2.95
C PRO A 180 3.99 -12.91 2.04
N LYS A 181 2.89 -12.44 2.61
CA LYS A 181 1.63 -12.16 1.87
C LYS A 181 1.35 -10.68 1.73
N VAL A 182 1.95 -9.86 2.60
CA VAL A 182 1.69 -8.43 2.65
C VAL A 182 2.99 -7.66 2.60
N LEU A 183 3.06 -6.67 1.72
CA LEU A 183 4.11 -5.66 1.68
C LEU A 183 3.49 -4.29 2.02
N ILE A 184 4.01 -3.65 3.06
CA ILE A 184 3.64 -2.29 3.45
C ILE A 184 4.87 -1.41 3.25
N LEU A 185 4.75 -0.45 2.34
CA LEU A 185 5.72 0.61 2.16
C LEU A 185 5.24 1.86 2.92
N CYS A 186 6.12 2.43 3.75
CA CYS A 186 5.90 3.72 4.40
C CYS A 186 7.21 4.53 4.44
N ALA A 187 7.09 5.84 4.56
CA ALA A 187 8.20 6.76 4.24
C ALA A 187 9.31 6.77 5.29
N MET A 188 8.96 6.77 6.57
CA MET A 188 9.91 6.98 7.66
C MET A 188 9.70 5.99 8.82
N LYS A 189 10.72 5.81 9.67
CA LYS A 189 10.65 4.94 10.85
C LYS A 189 9.51 5.31 11.81
N LYS A 190 9.18 6.60 11.95
CA LYS A 190 8.02 7.02 12.77
C LYS A 190 6.68 6.50 12.23
N ASP A 191 6.53 6.37 10.91
CA ASP A 191 5.32 5.83 10.28
C ASP A 191 5.25 4.32 10.52
N ALA A 192 6.37 3.62 10.34
CA ALA A 192 6.49 2.21 10.69
C ALA A 192 6.20 1.94 12.18
N PHE A 193 6.65 2.84 13.07
CA PHE A 193 6.34 2.77 14.50
C PHE A 193 4.83 2.80 14.77
N ARG A 194 4.12 3.75 14.15
CA ARG A 194 2.66 3.89 14.28
C ARG A 194 1.93 2.63 13.77
N ILE A 195 2.31 2.11 12.62
CA ILE A 195 1.75 0.88 12.04
C ILE A 195 1.91 -0.31 12.99
N VAL A 196 3.09 -0.49 13.58
CA VAL A 196 3.32 -1.58 14.54
C VAL A 196 2.54 -1.39 15.84
N GLU A 197 2.39 -0.15 16.31
CA GLU A 197 1.52 0.15 17.45
C GLU A 197 0.03 -0.11 17.14
N HIS A 198 -0.44 0.18 15.92
CA HIS A 198 -1.79 -0.21 15.47
C HIS A 198 -1.95 -1.73 15.48
N PHE A 199 -0.98 -2.49 14.97
CA PHE A 199 -1.00 -3.95 15.08
C PHE A 199 -1.01 -4.42 16.54
N ARG A 200 -0.24 -3.77 17.43
CA ARG A 200 -0.24 -4.09 18.85
C ARG A 200 -1.63 -3.89 19.46
N VAL A 201 -2.25 -2.73 19.25
CA VAL A 201 -3.57 -2.43 19.83
C VAL A 201 -4.64 -3.35 19.24
N LEU A 202 -4.65 -3.58 17.93
CA LEU A 202 -5.61 -4.48 17.29
C LEU A 202 -5.49 -5.93 17.80
N ILE A 203 -4.28 -6.45 18.01
CA ILE A 203 -4.07 -7.83 18.49
C ILE A 203 -4.31 -7.96 20.00
N PHE A 204 -3.82 -7.01 20.79
CA PHE A 204 -3.73 -7.14 22.26
C PHE A 204 -4.67 -6.24 23.05
N GLY A 205 -5.30 -5.24 22.43
CA GLY A 205 -6.10 -4.22 23.09
C GLY A 205 -5.30 -3.50 24.19
N ASP A 206 -5.94 -3.25 25.32
CA ASP A 206 -5.35 -2.63 26.52
C ASP A 206 -4.56 -3.62 27.39
N SER A 207 -4.14 -4.77 26.84
CA SER A 207 -3.35 -5.73 27.60
C SER A 207 -2.05 -5.09 28.10
N SER A 208 -1.83 -5.17 29.42
CA SER A 208 -0.63 -4.64 30.08
C SER A 208 0.65 -5.43 29.78
N LYS A 209 0.54 -6.65 29.24
CA LYS A 209 1.67 -7.53 28.91
C LYS A 209 1.48 -8.16 27.53
N PRO A 210 1.57 -7.37 26.45
CA PRO A 210 1.46 -7.90 25.09
C PRO A 210 2.70 -8.76 24.76
N PHE A 211 2.49 -9.91 24.14
CA PHE A 211 3.58 -10.82 23.77
C PHE A 211 4.18 -10.41 22.41
N ILE A 212 5.13 -9.48 22.48
CA ILE A 212 5.84 -8.92 21.32
C ILE A 212 7.32 -9.26 21.40
N SER A 213 7.82 -10.10 20.49
CA SER A 213 9.24 -10.42 20.41
C SER A 213 10.04 -9.21 19.89
N ASN A 214 11.24 -8.99 20.45
CA ASN A 214 12.14 -7.90 20.07
C ASN A 214 11.54 -6.47 20.23
N SER A 215 10.54 -6.31 21.11
CA SER A 215 9.88 -5.01 21.34
C SER A 215 10.83 -3.92 21.87
N GLN A 216 11.78 -4.28 22.73
CA GLN A 216 12.78 -3.33 23.24
C GLN A 216 13.69 -2.80 22.13
N ARG A 217 14.17 -3.69 21.25
CA ARG A 217 14.95 -3.33 20.05
C ARG A 217 14.14 -2.44 19.11
N PHE A 218 12.88 -2.78 18.89
CA PHE A 218 12.00 -1.99 18.03
C PHE A 218 11.83 -0.57 18.58
N ARG A 219 11.55 -0.43 19.88
CA ARG A 219 11.39 0.88 20.52
C ARG A 219 12.67 1.72 20.50
N SER A 220 13.85 1.10 20.59
CA SER A 220 15.10 1.84 20.46
C SER A 220 15.41 2.28 19.04
N GLU A 221 15.09 1.47 18.02
CA GLU A 221 15.43 1.77 16.62
C GLU A 221 14.39 2.66 15.92
N PHE A 222 13.10 2.47 16.22
CA PHE A 222 11.97 3.12 15.55
C PHE A 222 11.25 4.15 16.42
N GLY A 223 11.54 4.18 17.73
CA GLY A 223 10.93 5.13 18.64
C GLY A 223 11.26 6.59 18.27
N ASP A 224 10.50 7.50 18.88
CA ASP A 224 10.70 8.93 18.71
C ASP A 224 12.09 9.36 19.21
N THR A 225 12.83 10.07 18.36
CA THR A 225 14.15 10.63 18.68
C THR A 225 14.06 11.86 19.58
N GLY A 226 12.86 12.41 19.77
CA GLY A 226 12.63 13.68 20.45
C GLY A 226 12.98 14.91 19.59
N TYR A 227 13.44 14.71 18.35
CA TYR A 227 13.73 15.81 17.44
C TYR A 227 12.44 16.57 17.10
N ARG A 228 12.49 17.89 17.23
CA ARG A 228 11.40 18.81 16.88
C ARG A 228 12.02 20.04 16.23
N ILE A 229 11.35 20.57 15.21
CA ILE A 229 11.75 21.86 14.63
C ILE A 229 11.50 22.96 15.66
N ASN A 230 12.49 23.86 15.82
CA ASN A 230 12.39 24.98 16.74
C ASN A 230 11.14 25.83 16.43
N ALA A 231 10.33 26.10 17.45
CA ALA A 231 9.09 26.87 17.33
C ALA A 231 9.30 28.29 16.78
N LYS A 232 10.50 28.85 16.87
CA LYS A 232 10.85 30.16 16.30
C LYS A 232 11.07 30.13 14.78
N ARG A 233 11.27 28.95 14.19
CA ARG A 233 11.49 28.81 12.75
C ARG A 233 10.14 28.91 12.05
N ASP A 234 10.03 29.83 11.12
CA ASP A 234 8.84 30.01 10.30
C ASP A 234 8.81 28.92 9.21
N VAL A 235 7.97 27.90 9.45
CA VAL A 235 7.71 26.78 8.54
C VAL A 235 6.27 26.33 8.73
N ASP A 236 5.68 25.82 7.66
CA ASP A 236 4.35 25.25 7.67
C ASP A 236 4.22 24.11 8.70
N GLU A 237 3.03 23.97 9.26
CA GLU A 237 2.77 22.96 10.27
C GLU A 237 2.88 21.54 9.71
N GLU A 238 2.47 21.33 8.45
CA GLU A 238 2.63 20.05 7.76
C GLU A 238 4.12 19.66 7.65
N PHE A 239 4.99 20.61 7.29
CA PHE A 239 6.44 20.39 7.27
C PHE A 239 7.01 20.16 8.66
N ARG A 240 6.53 20.90 9.67
CA ARG A 240 6.94 20.75 11.06
C ARG A 240 6.64 19.34 11.57
N GLU A 241 5.45 18.82 11.29
CA GLU A 241 5.05 17.46 11.64
C GLU A 241 5.86 16.41 10.85
N LEU A 242 5.99 16.59 9.54
CA LEU A 242 6.73 15.68 8.66
C LEU A 242 8.20 15.55 9.05
N MET A 243 8.85 16.64 9.46
CA MET A 243 10.27 16.63 9.80
C MET A 243 10.55 16.44 11.30
N SER A 244 9.51 16.21 12.12
CA SER A 244 9.65 15.90 13.54
C SER A 244 9.71 14.39 13.80
N GLY A 245 10.42 14.03 14.88
CA GLY A 245 10.57 12.66 15.36
C GLY A 245 11.60 11.83 14.59
N ASN A 246 11.34 10.54 14.44
CA ASN A 246 12.24 9.62 13.76
C ASN A 246 11.97 9.59 12.25
N VAL A 247 12.65 10.48 11.53
CA VAL A 247 12.50 10.70 10.08
C VAL A 247 13.46 9.87 9.22
N ASP A 248 14.18 8.92 9.82
CA ASP A 248 15.05 7.99 9.10
C ASP A 248 14.22 7.14 8.13
N ASP A 249 14.61 7.14 6.87
CA ASP A 249 13.93 6.51 5.75
C ASP A 249 14.68 5.28 5.20
N CYS A 250 15.69 4.79 5.92
CA CYS A 250 16.42 3.57 5.59
C CYS A 250 16.12 2.48 6.61
N PHE A 251 15.00 1.77 6.42
CA PHE A 251 14.61 0.67 7.29
C PHE A 251 13.85 -0.45 6.58
N ARG A 252 13.83 -1.60 7.26
CA ARG A 252 13.15 -2.82 6.86
C ARG A 252 12.84 -3.67 8.07
N LEU A 253 11.66 -4.29 8.09
CA LEU A 253 11.18 -5.06 9.22
C LEU A 253 10.30 -6.22 8.73
N GLY A 254 10.74 -7.45 8.96
CA GLY A 254 9.88 -8.62 8.81
C GLY A 254 9.05 -8.84 10.07
N ILE A 255 7.76 -9.03 9.90
CA ILE A 255 6.79 -9.24 10.99
C ILE A 255 6.13 -10.60 10.81
N GLY A 256 6.26 -11.45 11.84
CA GLY A 256 5.54 -12.71 11.93
C GLY A 256 4.35 -12.60 12.87
N ILE A 257 3.19 -13.10 12.45
CA ILE A 257 1.97 -13.16 13.27
C ILE A 257 1.74 -14.60 13.71
N ALA A 258 1.54 -14.80 15.01
CA ALA A 258 0.97 -16.02 15.57
C ALA A 258 -0.29 -15.69 16.39
N LYS A 259 -1.08 -16.71 16.75
CA LYS A 259 -2.44 -16.57 17.34
C LYS A 259 -2.59 -15.47 18.41
N LYS A 260 -1.57 -15.22 19.23
CA LYS A 260 -1.49 -14.13 20.22
C LYS A 260 -0.07 -13.59 20.36
N SER A 261 0.68 -13.51 19.26
CA SER A 261 2.08 -13.08 19.28
C SER A 261 2.39 -12.23 18.06
N LEU A 262 3.10 -11.14 18.30
CA LEU A 262 3.70 -10.33 17.26
C LEU A 262 5.22 -10.52 17.31
N LYS A 263 5.81 -11.11 16.27
CA LYS A 263 7.25 -11.34 16.19
C LYS A 263 7.89 -10.30 15.28
N LEU A 264 8.62 -9.36 15.87
CA LEU A 264 9.34 -8.32 15.12
C LEU A 264 10.75 -8.79 14.75
N PHE A 265 11.29 -8.27 13.65
CA PHE A 265 12.60 -8.65 13.09
C PHE A 265 12.68 -10.13 12.71
N THR A 266 11.57 -10.68 12.22
CA THR A 266 11.56 -12.03 11.64
C THR A 266 12.27 -11.97 10.28
N PRO A 267 13.12 -12.95 9.91
CA PRO A 267 13.66 -13.05 8.55
C PRO A 267 12.54 -13.05 7.50
N PHE A 268 12.80 -12.50 6.31
CA PHE A 268 11.73 -12.30 5.32
C PHE A 268 11.06 -13.60 4.89
N ASP A 269 11.81 -14.68 4.66
CA ASP A 269 11.26 -15.99 4.29
C ASP A 269 10.33 -16.60 5.36
N GLU A 270 10.46 -16.14 6.61
CA GLU A 270 9.64 -16.57 7.74
C GLU A 270 8.61 -15.51 8.19
N SER A 271 8.59 -14.36 7.53
CA SER A 271 7.68 -13.27 7.86
C SER A 271 6.33 -13.44 7.16
N ASP A 272 5.26 -12.94 7.79
CA ASP A 272 3.94 -12.89 7.17
C ASP A 272 3.71 -11.49 6.51
N ILE A 273 4.29 -10.43 7.10
CA ILE A 273 4.28 -9.05 6.59
C ILE A 273 5.72 -8.54 6.47
N ILE A 274 6.00 -7.84 5.38
CA ILE A 274 7.19 -7.01 5.22
C ILE A 274 6.77 -5.54 5.37
N LEU A 275 7.35 -4.85 6.35
CA LEU A 275 7.19 -3.41 6.56
C LEU A 275 8.52 -2.73 6.28
N ALA A 276 8.59 -1.91 5.23
CA ALA A 276 9.86 -1.33 4.79
C ALA A 276 9.68 0.07 4.20
N SER A 277 10.78 0.81 4.18
CA SER A 277 10.94 1.98 3.33
C SER A 277 11.28 1.56 1.89
N PRO A 278 10.92 2.35 0.87
CA PRO A 278 11.37 2.09 -0.50
C PRO A 278 12.89 1.94 -0.61
N LEU A 279 13.65 2.83 0.04
CA LEU A 279 15.12 2.77 0.07
C LEU A 279 15.63 1.51 0.77
N GLY A 280 15.12 1.20 1.97
CA GLY A 280 15.57 0.04 2.74
C GLY A 280 15.31 -1.31 2.04
N LEU A 281 14.25 -1.38 1.22
CA LEU A 281 13.95 -2.55 0.40
C LEU A 281 14.78 -2.59 -0.89
N ARG A 282 14.98 -1.44 -1.55
CA ARG A 282 15.86 -1.32 -2.74
C ARG A 282 17.27 -1.84 -2.46
N ILE A 283 17.81 -1.58 -1.26
CA ILE A 283 19.13 -2.07 -0.84
C ILE A 283 19.20 -3.60 -0.74
N ILE A 284 18.10 -4.30 -0.40
CA ILE A 284 18.08 -5.77 -0.36
C ILE A 284 17.91 -6.34 -1.76
N ILE A 285 16.94 -5.79 -2.50
CA ILE A 285 16.68 -6.25 -3.86
C ILE A 285 17.97 -6.11 -4.66
N GLY A 286 18.71 -5.01 -4.49
CA GLY A 286 19.94 -4.78 -5.24
C GLY A 286 19.67 -4.66 -6.74
N ASP A 287 20.75 -4.62 -7.52
CA ASP A 287 20.68 -4.75 -8.97
C ASP A 287 20.79 -6.23 -9.37
N GLU A 288 20.24 -6.60 -10.52
CA GLU A 288 20.30 -7.98 -11.04
C GLU A 288 21.75 -8.50 -11.16
N SER A 289 22.73 -7.60 -11.28
CA SER A 289 24.15 -7.93 -11.34
C SER A 289 24.83 -8.20 -9.99
N GLU A 290 24.14 -7.96 -8.87
CA GLU A 290 24.71 -8.11 -7.53
C GLU A 290 24.56 -9.54 -6.97
N ILE A 291 25.58 -10.01 -6.26
CA ILE A 291 25.66 -11.39 -5.74
C ILE A 291 24.62 -11.66 -4.64
N THR A 292 24.14 -10.62 -3.96
CA THR A 292 23.17 -10.69 -2.85
C THR A 292 21.76 -10.28 -3.27
N HIS A 293 21.40 -10.52 -4.55
CA HIS A 293 20.07 -10.30 -5.07
C HIS A 293 19.09 -11.31 -4.45
N GLU A 294 18.30 -10.88 -3.46
CA GLU A 294 17.24 -11.69 -2.85
C GLU A 294 15.88 -11.08 -3.19
N THR A 295 15.11 -11.76 -4.05
CA THR A 295 13.78 -11.31 -4.48
C THR A 295 12.68 -12.34 -4.26
N ASP A 296 13.06 -13.58 -3.94
CA ASP A 296 12.13 -14.70 -3.73
C ASP A 296 11.03 -14.39 -2.72
N PHE A 297 11.32 -13.61 -1.67
CA PHE A 297 10.34 -13.22 -0.66
C PHE A 297 9.18 -12.38 -1.22
N LEU A 298 9.35 -11.70 -2.37
CA LEU A 298 8.33 -10.90 -3.06
C LEU A 298 7.44 -11.71 -4.01
N ALA A 299 7.73 -12.99 -4.23
CA ALA A 299 7.05 -13.81 -5.23
C ALA A 299 5.55 -14.01 -4.95
N SER A 300 5.11 -13.89 -3.69
CA SER A 300 3.74 -14.22 -3.26
C SER A 300 2.99 -13.13 -2.52
N ILE A 301 3.34 -11.86 -2.75
CA ILE A 301 2.63 -10.72 -2.18
C ILE A 301 1.19 -10.66 -2.73
N GLU A 302 0.21 -10.76 -1.84
CA GLU A 302 -1.23 -10.70 -2.11
C GLU A 302 -1.81 -9.30 -1.81
N ILE A 303 -1.22 -8.55 -0.87
CA ILE A 303 -1.59 -7.16 -0.57
C ILE A 303 -0.35 -6.26 -0.59
N LEU A 304 -0.41 -5.19 -1.38
CA LEU A 304 0.58 -4.13 -1.43
C LEU A 304 -0.04 -2.81 -0.93
N ILE A 305 0.56 -2.20 0.09
CA ILE A 305 0.13 -0.90 0.62
C ILE A 305 1.26 0.11 0.44
N LEU A 306 0.93 1.26 -0.17
CA LEU A 306 1.80 2.43 -0.29
C LEU A 306 1.19 3.54 0.56
N ASP A 307 1.75 3.79 1.73
CA ASP A 307 1.28 4.85 2.63
C ASP A 307 2.11 6.13 2.45
N LYS A 308 1.42 7.25 2.22
CA LYS A 308 2.00 8.58 1.92
C LYS A 308 2.83 8.61 0.63
N ALA A 309 2.21 8.24 -0.49
CA ALA A 309 2.88 8.16 -1.79
C ALA A 309 3.49 9.49 -2.28
N ASP A 310 2.95 10.63 -1.86
CA ASP A 310 3.52 11.97 -2.06
C ASP A 310 4.90 12.11 -1.44
N ILE A 311 5.14 11.50 -0.28
CA ILE A 311 6.45 11.53 0.35
C ILE A 311 7.42 10.61 -0.39
N PHE A 312 6.97 9.47 -0.92
CA PHE A 312 7.83 8.63 -1.78
C PHE A 312 8.28 9.38 -3.03
N LEU A 313 7.39 10.18 -3.63
CA LEU A 313 7.72 11.01 -4.77
C LEU A 313 8.76 12.08 -4.41
N MET A 314 8.67 12.67 -3.21
CA MET A 314 9.68 13.62 -2.71
C MET A 314 11.03 12.97 -2.38
N GLN A 315 11.02 11.70 -1.94
CA GLN A 315 12.23 10.94 -1.62
C GLN A 315 12.94 10.45 -2.88
N ASN A 316 12.41 9.39 -3.49
CA ASN A 316 12.87 8.84 -4.77
C ASN A 316 11.82 7.84 -5.29
N TRP A 317 11.07 8.25 -6.31
CA TRP A 317 10.03 7.42 -6.92
C TRP A 317 10.56 6.19 -7.65
N GLU A 318 11.80 6.23 -8.16
CA GLU A 318 12.41 5.11 -8.88
C GLU A 318 12.55 3.88 -7.99
N HIS A 319 12.79 4.06 -6.68
CA HIS A 319 12.81 2.95 -5.74
C HIS A 319 11.47 2.21 -5.69
N VAL A 320 10.35 2.93 -5.73
CA VAL A 320 9.01 2.35 -5.72
C VAL A 320 8.76 1.56 -7.01
N LEU A 321 9.11 2.15 -8.17
CA LEU A 321 8.97 1.49 -9.47
C LEU A 321 9.79 0.19 -9.53
N HIS A 322 11.04 0.23 -9.06
CA HIS A 322 11.92 -0.95 -9.01
C HIS A 322 11.32 -2.08 -8.16
N ILE A 323 10.79 -1.75 -6.98
CA ILE A 323 10.13 -2.73 -6.11
C ILE A 323 8.92 -3.34 -6.82
N ILE A 324 8.06 -2.52 -7.42
CA ILE A 324 6.85 -2.98 -8.11
C ILE A 324 7.20 -3.88 -9.30
N ASP A 325 8.27 -3.57 -10.03
CA ASP A 325 8.73 -4.34 -11.18
C ASP A 325 9.35 -5.68 -10.77
N THR A 326 9.86 -5.76 -9.55
CA THR A 326 10.39 -6.99 -8.97
C THR A 326 9.29 -7.89 -8.35
N LEU A 327 8.09 -7.35 -8.10
CA LEU A 327 7.01 -8.13 -7.49
C LEU A 327 6.61 -9.31 -8.39
N HIS A 328 6.38 -10.45 -7.75
CA HIS A 328 5.93 -11.69 -8.43
C HIS A 328 6.91 -12.24 -9.47
N SER A 329 8.15 -11.78 -9.48
CA SER A 329 9.24 -12.44 -10.21
C SER A 329 9.35 -13.90 -9.82
N ARG A 330 9.75 -14.74 -10.78
CA ARG A 330 9.92 -16.17 -10.55
C ARG A 330 11.04 -16.38 -9.53
N PRO A 331 10.77 -17.07 -8.41
CA PRO A 331 11.78 -17.30 -7.39
C PRO A 331 12.86 -18.26 -7.90
N GLU A 332 14.09 -18.06 -7.45
CA GLU A 332 15.21 -18.95 -7.74
C GLU A 332 15.22 -20.16 -6.79
N LYS A 333 14.93 -19.93 -5.50
CA LYS A 333 14.88 -20.97 -4.47
C LYS A 333 13.44 -21.28 -4.08
N LEU A 334 13.07 -22.55 -4.14
CA LEU A 334 11.77 -23.03 -3.72
C LEU A 334 11.88 -23.78 -2.39
N ASN A 335 11.42 -23.14 -1.32
CA ASN A 335 11.36 -23.72 0.03
C ASN A 335 9.96 -24.23 0.41
N VAL A 336 9.02 -24.23 -0.54
CA VAL A 336 7.61 -24.58 -0.33
C VAL A 336 7.22 -25.86 -1.06
N ASP A 337 6.16 -26.52 -0.59
CA ASP A 337 5.58 -27.68 -1.26
C ASP A 337 4.83 -27.23 -2.53
N ILE A 338 5.46 -27.44 -3.70
CA ILE A 338 4.94 -27.03 -5.01
C ILE A 338 3.54 -27.61 -5.25
N SER A 339 3.23 -28.81 -4.73
CA SER A 339 1.92 -29.43 -4.92
C SER A 339 0.78 -28.62 -4.29
N ARG A 340 1.10 -27.77 -3.31
CA ARG A 340 0.17 -26.88 -2.59
C ARG A 340 0.21 -25.43 -3.07
N VAL A 341 1.05 -25.09 -4.05
CA VAL A 341 1.09 -23.74 -4.60
C VAL A 341 -0.16 -23.52 -5.46
N ARG A 342 -0.81 -22.37 -5.28
CA ARG A 342 -2.02 -21.99 -6.03
C ARG A 342 -1.78 -22.04 -7.54
N GLN A 343 -2.76 -22.55 -8.30
CA GLN A 343 -2.63 -22.71 -9.74
C GLN A 343 -2.37 -21.39 -10.46
N TRP A 344 -3.05 -20.32 -10.05
CA TRP A 344 -2.78 -18.99 -10.60
C TRP A 344 -1.38 -18.48 -10.31
N ALA A 345 -0.73 -18.91 -9.21
CA ALA A 345 0.65 -18.55 -8.92
C ALA A 345 1.60 -19.32 -9.85
N LEU A 346 1.36 -20.64 -10.02
CA LEU A 346 2.11 -21.48 -10.96
C LEU A 346 2.04 -20.93 -12.40
N ASN A 347 0.89 -20.38 -12.79
CA ASN A 347 0.67 -19.79 -14.10
C ASN A 347 1.19 -18.33 -14.22
N GLN A 348 1.89 -17.79 -13.22
CA GLN A 348 2.39 -16.40 -13.19
C GLN A 348 1.27 -15.33 -13.28
N HIS A 349 0.09 -15.63 -12.75
CA HIS A 349 -1.06 -14.73 -12.70
C HIS A 349 -1.22 -14.02 -11.35
N THR A 350 -0.26 -14.13 -10.43
CA THR A 350 -0.34 -13.52 -9.08
C THR A 350 -0.68 -12.03 -9.10
N SER A 351 -0.18 -11.28 -10.09
CA SER A 351 -0.45 -9.85 -10.25
C SER A 351 -1.93 -9.53 -10.57
N LEU A 352 -2.71 -10.50 -11.06
CA LEU A 352 -4.15 -10.38 -11.25
C LEU A 352 -4.93 -10.50 -9.93
N TYR A 353 -4.35 -11.15 -8.92
CA TYR A 353 -4.99 -11.39 -7.62
C TYR A 353 -4.50 -10.43 -6.54
N ARG A 354 -3.32 -9.83 -6.72
CA ARG A 354 -2.76 -8.86 -5.77
C ARG A 354 -3.65 -7.62 -5.68
N GLN A 355 -4.02 -7.25 -4.46
CA GLN A 355 -4.61 -5.97 -4.15
C GLN A 355 -3.54 -4.90 -3.94
N THR A 356 -3.66 -3.76 -4.61
CA THR A 356 -2.81 -2.58 -4.40
C THR A 356 -3.61 -1.42 -3.82
N ILE A 357 -3.15 -0.89 -2.68
CA ILE A 357 -3.78 0.22 -1.95
C ILE A 357 -2.77 1.35 -1.84
N ILE A 358 -3.11 2.54 -2.35
CA ILE A 358 -2.28 3.73 -2.31
C ILE A 358 -2.99 4.84 -1.56
N PHE A 359 -2.33 5.40 -0.55
CA PHE A 359 -2.76 6.61 0.15
C PHE A 359 -1.79 7.75 -0.15
N SER A 360 -2.33 8.94 -0.45
CA SER A 360 -1.54 10.15 -0.63
C SER A 360 -2.30 11.37 -0.13
N THR A 361 -1.60 12.44 0.23
CA THR A 361 -2.23 13.71 0.60
C THR A 361 -2.73 14.52 -0.60
N ILE A 362 -2.18 14.25 -1.78
CA ILE A 362 -2.50 14.93 -3.05
C ILE A 362 -2.75 13.91 -4.17
N GLN A 363 -3.44 14.34 -5.22
CA GLN A 363 -3.61 13.51 -6.41
C GLN A 363 -2.31 13.52 -7.23
N LEU A 364 -1.75 12.34 -7.49
CA LEU A 364 -0.50 12.15 -8.21
C LEU A 364 -0.74 11.37 -9.50
N ALA A 365 -0.23 11.90 -10.62
CA ALA A 365 -0.31 11.21 -11.92
C ALA A 365 0.50 9.91 -11.90
N GLU A 366 1.57 9.86 -11.13
CA GLU A 366 2.44 8.71 -10.94
C GLU A 366 1.69 7.54 -10.29
N CYS A 367 0.78 7.81 -9.35
CA CYS A 367 -0.06 6.78 -8.75
C CYS A 367 -1.04 6.20 -9.77
N GLU A 368 -1.67 7.06 -10.58
CA GLU A 368 -2.55 6.61 -11.66
C GLU A 368 -1.80 5.79 -12.71
N ALA A 369 -0.56 6.18 -13.04
CA ALA A 369 0.31 5.44 -13.94
C ALA A 369 0.68 4.05 -13.39
N ILE A 370 0.95 3.92 -12.09
CA ILE A 370 1.13 2.60 -11.45
C ILE A 370 -0.10 1.72 -11.68
N PHE A 371 -1.30 2.24 -11.44
CA PHE A 371 -2.51 1.45 -11.63
C PHE A 371 -2.77 1.05 -13.08
N ALA A 372 -2.51 1.97 -14.02
CA ALA A 372 -2.67 1.72 -15.45
C ALA A 372 -1.65 0.71 -15.99
N LEU A 373 -0.39 0.78 -15.56
CA LEU A 373 0.72 0.05 -16.17
C LEU A 373 1.14 -1.21 -15.40
N LYS A 374 1.02 -1.20 -14.07
CA LYS A 374 1.64 -2.19 -13.16
C LYS A 374 0.67 -2.91 -12.23
N CYS A 375 -0.57 -2.46 -12.11
CA CYS A 375 -1.61 -3.15 -11.33
C CYS A 375 -2.62 -3.82 -12.25
N ARG A 376 -2.93 -5.09 -11.99
CA ARG A 376 -3.81 -5.87 -12.85
C ARG A 376 -4.95 -6.60 -12.17
N ASN A 377 -5.33 -6.15 -10.97
CA ASN A 377 -6.33 -6.81 -10.17
C ASN A 377 -7.65 -7.03 -10.93
N PHE A 378 -8.09 -8.29 -11.05
CA PHE A 378 -9.30 -8.64 -11.80
C PHE A 378 -10.58 -8.07 -11.15
N ALA A 379 -10.55 -7.77 -9.85
CA ALA A 379 -11.68 -7.15 -9.12
C ALA A 379 -11.91 -5.68 -9.54
N GLY A 380 -10.96 -5.07 -10.24
CA GLY A 380 -11.02 -3.69 -10.71
C GLY A 380 -10.28 -2.72 -9.78
N PHE A 381 -10.44 -1.43 -10.06
CA PHE A 381 -9.72 -0.34 -9.43
C PHE A 381 -10.63 0.85 -9.14
N ILE A 382 -10.51 1.46 -7.96
CA ILE A 382 -11.22 2.67 -7.57
C ILE A 382 -10.23 3.79 -7.26
N SER A 383 -10.36 4.93 -7.93
CA SER A 383 -9.58 6.14 -7.65
C SER A 383 -10.44 7.27 -7.10
N HIS A 384 -9.98 7.85 -5.99
CA HIS A 384 -10.51 9.11 -5.47
C HIS A 384 -10.04 10.26 -6.35
N CYS A 385 -10.98 11.00 -6.94
CA CYS A 385 -10.70 12.18 -7.75
C CYS A 385 -11.40 13.38 -7.10
N PRO A 386 -10.89 13.91 -5.97
CA PRO A 386 -11.51 15.03 -5.30
C PRO A 386 -11.52 16.24 -6.25
N PRO A 387 -12.63 17.01 -6.33
CA PRO A 387 -12.66 18.23 -7.10
C PRO A 387 -11.62 19.22 -6.54
N SER A 388 -10.71 19.70 -7.40
CA SER A 388 -9.74 20.73 -7.05
C SER A 388 -10.26 22.09 -7.49
N ALA A 389 -10.26 23.07 -6.57
CA ALA A 389 -10.54 24.47 -6.89
C ALA A 389 -9.41 25.14 -7.70
N GLY A 390 -8.27 24.44 -7.87
CA GLY A 390 -7.04 25.00 -8.42
C GLY A 390 -6.31 25.87 -7.40
N PHE A 391 -5.01 26.09 -7.64
CA PHE A 391 -4.16 26.92 -6.78
C PHE A 391 -3.82 28.28 -7.41
N LEU A 392 -4.27 28.55 -8.64
CA LEU A 392 -3.91 29.79 -9.35
C LEU A 392 -4.36 31.03 -8.58
N ASP A 393 -5.54 30.98 -7.97
CA ASP A 393 -6.09 32.08 -7.16
C ASP A 393 -5.41 32.20 -5.78
N CYS A 394 -4.64 31.19 -5.36
CA CYS A 394 -3.86 31.20 -4.12
C CYS A 394 -2.46 31.81 -4.30
N ILE A 395 -2.05 32.13 -5.53
CA ILE A 395 -0.75 32.74 -5.81
C ILE A 395 -0.84 34.24 -5.48
N GLU A 396 -0.46 34.61 -4.26
CA GLU A 396 -0.49 36.01 -3.79
C GLU A 396 0.46 36.92 -4.57
N VAL A 397 1.60 36.38 -5.02
CA VAL A 397 2.61 37.10 -5.80
C VAL A 397 2.64 36.48 -7.20
N PRO A 398 2.17 37.18 -8.25
CA PRO A 398 2.18 36.64 -9.60
C PRO A 398 3.61 36.30 -10.02
N LEU A 399 3.90 35.00 -10.13
CA LEU A 399 5.20 34.50 -10.53
C LEU A 399 5.31 34.56 -12.06
N CYS A 400 6.31 35.29 -12.58
CA CYS A 400 6.65 35.20 -13.99
C CYS A 400 7.37 33.86 -14.24
N GLN A 401 6.72 32.95 -14.97
CA GLN A 401 7.34 31.69 -15.38
C GLN A 401 8.00 31.87 -16.75
N GLU A 402 9.33 31.90 -16.78
CA GLU A 402 10.11 31.91 -18.02
C GLU A 402 10.53 30.49 -18.39
N LEU A 403 9.97 29.95 -19.47
CA LEU A 403 10.37 28.64 -20.02
C LEU A 403 11.39 28.83 -21.14
N HIS A 404 12.62 28.40 -20.89
CA HIS A 404 13.70 28.45 -21.87
C HIS A 404 13.86 27.11 -22.58
N ARG A 405 13.70 27.10 -23.91
CA ARG A 405 14.04 25.92 -24.71
C ARG A 405 15.55 25.92 -24.98
N LEU A 406 16.24 24.91 -24.47
CA LEU A 406 17.62 24.60 -24.79
C LEU A 406 17.66 23.62 -25.96
N PRO A 407 18.08 24.03 -27.18
CA PRO A 407 18.33 23.08 -28.25
C PRO A 407 19.59 22.27 -27.90
N VAL A 408 19.51 20.96 -28.08
CA VAL A 408 20.65 20.04 -27.92
C VAL A 408 20.63 19.10 -29.12
N ASP A 409 21.73 19.10 -29.89
CA ASP A 409 21.81 18.34 -31.14
C ASP A 409 22.09 16.84 -30.88
N LEU A 410 22.89 16.54 -29.86
CA LEU A 410 23.30 15.18 -29.47
C LEU A 410 22.97 14.94 -28.00
N ALA A 411 22.30 13.82 -27.69
CA ALA A 411 21.91 13.49 -26.30
C ALA A 411 23.11 13.43 -25.34
N GLU A 412 24.27 12.98 -25.83
CA GLU A 412 25.51 12.90 -25.05
C GLU A 412 26.05 14.28 -24.64
N ALA A 413 25.83 15.32 -25.47
CA ALA A 413 26.28 16.68 -25.21
C ALA A 413 25.36 17.46 -24.25
N GLN A 414 24.22 16.88 -23.86
CA GLN A 414 23.18 17.59 -23.09
C GLN A 414 23.68 18.19 -21.78
N SER A 415 24.52 17.47 -21.01
CA SER A 415 25.05 18.00 -19.73
C SER A 415 26.00 19.17 -19.97
N ASP A 416 26.84 19.10 -21.00
CA ASP A 416 27.80 20.16 -21.32
C ASP A 416 27.11 21.42 -21.85
N GLU A 417 26.16 21.26 -22.76
CA GLU A 417 25.39 22.38 -23.30
C GLU A 417 24.51 23.03 -22.23
N ARG A 418 23.88 22.24 -21.36
CA ARG A 418 23.10 22.76 -20.22
C ARG A 418 23.97 23.55 -19.26
N PHE A 419 25.18 23.06 -18.96
CA PHE A 419 26.13 23.76 -18.10
C PHE A 419 26.63 25.06 -18.73
N ALA A 420 26.97 25.04 -20.03
CA ALA A 420 27.36 26.25 -20.77
C ALA A 420 26.22 27.28 -20.81
N TYR A 421 25.00 26.84 -21.10
CA TYR A 421 23.82 27.70 -21.10
C TYR A 421 23.55 28.32 -19.73
N PHE A 422 23.69 27.54 -18.65
CA PHE A 422 23.58 28.06 -17.29
C PHE A 422 24.59 29.18 -17.04
N LYS A 423 25.86 28.96 -17.38
CA LYS A 423 26.93 29.94 -17.19
C LYS A 423 26.71 31.22 -17.99
N GLU A 424 26.26 31.12 -19.24
CA GLU A 424 26.13 32.26 -20.15
C GLU A 424 24.83 33.04 -19.98
N LYS A 425 23.71 32.35 -19.70
CA LYS A 425 22.36 32.94 -19.79
C LYS A 425 21.61 33.02 -18.46
N ILE A 426 21.94 32.16 -17.50
CA ILE A 426 21.19 32.05 -16.23
C ILE A 426 21.97 32.64 -15.07
N LEU A 427 23.29 32.38 -14.98
CA LEU A 427 24.10 32.80 -13.83
C LEU A 427 24.05 34.31 -13.59
N GLY A 428 24.15 35.11 -14.65
CA GLY A 428 24.05 36.57 -14.55
C GLY A 428 22.66 37.09 -14.14
N LYS A 429 21.61 36.25 -14.20
CA LYS A 429 20.26 36.57 -13.71
C LYS A 429 20.06 36.19 -12.24
N CYS A 430 20.98 35.42 -11.64
CA CYS A 430 20.84 35.00 -10.25
C CYS A 430 21.12 36.16 -9.30
N GLU A 431 20.13 36.53 -8.49
CA GLU A 431 20.26 37.55 -7.46
C GLU A 431 20.38 36.92 -6.06
N LYS A 432 20.65 37.74 -5.04
CA LYS A 432 20.67 37.31 -3.64
C LYS A 432 19.30 36.72 -3.27
N GLY A 433 19.30 35.47 -2.82
CA GLY A 433 18.07 34.72 -2.50
C GLY A 433 17.58 33.80 -3.61
N THR A 434 18.30 33.69 -4.73
CA THR A 434 18.00 32.72 -5.78
C THR A 434 18.21 31.29 -5.27
N ALA A 435 17.17 30.46 -5.34
CA ALA A 435 17.27 29.03 -5.15
C ALA A 435 17.47 28.34 -6.50
N ILE A 436 18.55 27.56 -6.64
CA ILE A 436 18.85 26.82 -7.87
C ILE A 436 18.62 25.34 -7.59
N PHE A 437 17.55 24.80 -8.18
CA PHE A 437 17.25 23.37 -8.11
C PHE A 437 17.96 22.64 -9.25
N ILE A 438 18.73 21.60 -8.91
CA ILE A 438 19.53 20.85 -9.87
C ILE A 438 19.18 19.36 -9.69
N PRO A 439 18.52 18.73 -10.67
CA PRO A 439 18.05 17.35 -10.54
C PRO A 439 19.17 16.30 -10.63
N SER A 440 20.34 16.66 -11.17
CA SER A 440 21.49 15.75 -11.32
C SER A 440 22.61 16.11 -10.37
N TYR A 441 23.08 15.15 -9.56
CA TYR A 441 24.23 15.34 -8.68
C TYR A 441 25.50 15.72 -9.44
N PHE A 442 25.71 15.17 -10.64
CA PHE A 442 26.87 15.49 -11.48
C PHE A 442 26.86 16.95 -11.92
N ASP A 443 25.71 17.47 -12.36
CA ASP A 443 25.57 18.89 -12.71
C ASP A 443 25.69 19.80 -11.48
N PHE A 444 25.17 19.36 -10.32
CA PHE A 444 25.34 20.08 -9.06
C PHE A 444 26.82 20.25 -8.70
N VAL A 445 27.63 19.20 -8.84
CA VAL A 445 29.08 19.27 -8.58
C VAL A 445 29.76 20.27 -9.52
N ARG A 446 29.37 20.32 -10.80
CA ARG A 446 29.90 21.28 -11.78
C ARG A 446 29.59 22.72 -11.39
N ILE A 447 28.33 23.01 -11.05
CA ILE A 447 27.88 24.35 -10.65
C ILE A 447 28.53 24.77 -9.31
N ARG A 448 28.60 23.87 -8.34
CA ARG A 448 29.31 24.11 -7.07
C ARG A 448 30.78 24.48 -7.30
N ASN A 449 31.46 23.77 -8.18
CA ASN A 449 32.86 24.04 -8.49
C ASN A 449 33.01 25.38 -9.24
N LEU A 450 32.09 25.71 -10.16
CA LEU A 450 32.04 27.01 -10.82
C LEU A 450 31.92 28.15 -9.80
N PHE A 451 30.96 28.07 -8.87
CA PHE A 451 30.77 29.09 -7.84
C PHE A 451 31.97 29.24 -6.91
N LYS A 452 32.69 28.15 -6.62
CA LYS A 452 33.96 28.22 -5.88
C LYS A 452 35.06 28.93 -6.65
N VAL A 453 35.18 28.70 -7.97
CA VAL A 453 36.19 29.34 -8.82
C VAL A 453 35.89 30.84 -8.96
N ASP A 454 34.63 31.19 -9.14
CA ASP A 454 34.18 32.57 -9.31
C ASP A 454 34.04 33.32 -7.96
N ASN A 455 34.35 32.66 -6.83
CA ASN A 455 34.22 33.17 -5.46
C ASN A 455 32.81 33.70 -5.11
N GLU A 456 31.78 33.04 -5.63
CA GLU A 456 30.39 33.37 -5.35
C GLU A 456 30.01 33.01 -3.91
N SER A 457 29.12 33.80 -3.30
CA SER A 457 28.57 33.51 -1.97
C SER A 457 27.34 32.63 -2.09
N PHE A 458 27.45 31.36 -1.71
CA PHE A 458 26.34 30.42 -1.78
C PHE A 458 26.31 29.43 -0.60
N VAL A 459 25.13 28.86 -0.38
CA VAL A 459 24.91 27.72 0.51
C VAL A 459 24.49 26.53 -0.36
N GLN A 460 24.93 25.34 0.02
CA GLN A 460 24.59 24.10 -0.68
C GLN A 460 23.74 23.19 0.20
N LEU A 461 22.74 22.57 -0.40
CA LEU A 461 21.95 21.49 0.19
C LEU A 461 22.02 20.30 -0.78
N ASN A 462 22.48 19.17 -0.29
CA ASN A 462 22.57 17.92 -1.03
C ASN A 462 22.46 16.73 -0.06
N GLU A 463 22.39 15.52 -0.61
CA GLU A 463 22.27 14.26 0.12
C GLU A 463 23.41 13.99 1.13
N TYR A 464 24.57 14.64 0.96
CA TYR A 464 25.73 14.50 1.86
C TYR A 464 25.89 15.69 2.82
N ALA A 465 24.96 16.64 2.81
CA ALA A 465 25.00 17.77 3.73
C ALA A 465 24.75 17.26 5.17
N LYS A 466 25.55 17.77 6.12
CA LYS A 466 25.31 17.47 7.55
C LYS A 466 23.96 18.03 7.95
N GLN A 467 23.26 17.33 8.84
CA GLN A 467 22.08 17.88 9.51
C GLN A 467 22.45 19.21 10.17
N GLY A 468 21.72 20.25 9.78
CA GLY A 468 21.91 21.63 10.22
C GLY A 468 21.20 21.96 11.52
#